data_AF-A0A496Q9U8-F1
#
_entry.id   AF-A0A496Q9U8-F1
#
_cell.length_a   1.000
_cell.length_b   1.000
_cell.length_c   1.000
_cell.angle_alpha   90.00
_cell.angle_beta   90.00
_cell.angle_gamma   90.00
#
_symmetry.space_group_name_H-M   'P 1'
#
loop_
_entity.id
_entity.type
_entity.pdbx_description
1 polymer ?
#
loop_
_entity_poly.entity_id
_entity_poly.type
_entity_poly.pdbx_seq_one_letter_code
_entity_poly.pdbx_strand_id
1 'polypeptide(L)'
;MNDQFKAIIVYGDLRIGKSTYALKVMGQVYEYLYGEPLSPSLIDNYMGWHPAEVIKSWKNIKRIARNRKKIPVYTWDDAGVWLFSLDWNDPLLRAIQRYMNLIGTDMACLIMTTPDPTFILSKIRRLPGLIRIEVKPSTSQNKEWPKNADRVAIAYQKRYLPDSQKFYMRKLWRDNFRAVLPDEIYKYYTPIRERYTEMAKEMMWEALIKKAEEDPKYGGIVKILNEKPPISMEAQI
;
A
#
# COMPACT_ATOMS: atom_id res chain seq x y z
N MET A 1 -15.18 -25.12 2.35
CA MET A 1 -14.15 -24.08 2.20
C MET A 1 -14.82 -22.73 2.47
N ASN A 2 -14.28 -21.91 3.37
CA ASN A 2 -14.91 -20.65 3.78
C ASN A 2 -14.65 -19.60 2.66
N ASP A 3 -15.63 -19.31 1.81
CA ASP A 3 -15.50 -18.43 0.63
C ASP A 3 -15.47 -16.93 0.97
N GLN A 4 -15.03 -16.60 2.18
CA GLN A 4 -15.13 -15.26 2.74
C GLN A 4 -13.93 -14.40 2.34
N PHE A 5 -14.20 -13.29 1.67
CA PHE A 5 -13.20 -12.27 1.37
C PHE A 5 -12.61 -11.62 2.64
N LYS A 6 -11.32 -11.29 2.60
CA LYS A 6 -10.62 -10.53 3.64
C LYS A 6 -9.94 -9.30 3.05
N ALA A 7 -10.29 -8.13 3.57
CA ALA A 7 -9.49 -6.93 3.37
C ALA A 7 -8.51 -6.78 4.55
N ILE A 8 -7.28 -6.38 4.24
CA ILE A 8 -6.21 -6.14 5.21
C ILE A 8 -5.62 -4.75 4.94
N ILE A 9 -5.46 -3.95 5.99
CA ILE A 9 -4.69 -2.70 5.94
C ILE A 9 -3.45 -2.86 6.82
N VAL A 10 -2.27 -2.78 6.20
CA VAL A 10 -0.97 -2.78 6.88
C VAL A 10 -0.52 -1.34 7.07
N TYR A 11 -0.28 -0.93 8.31
CA TYR A 11 0.03 0.45 8.67
C TYR A 11 1.11 0.59 9.74
N GLY A 12 1.61 1.80 9.91
CA GLY A 12 2.74 2.14 10.78
C GLY A 12 3.67 3.17 10.14
N ASP A 13 4.73 3.54 10.85
CA ASP A 13 5.62 4.64 10.47
C ASP A 13 6.21 4.52 9.05
N LEU A 14 6.56 5.66 8.46
CA LEU A 14 7.24 5.68 7.16
C LEU A 14 8.55 4.89 7.23
N ARG A 15 8.84 4.14 6.16
CA ARG A 15 10.01 3.24 6.04
C ARG A 15 10.13 2.15 7.13
N ILE A 16 9.07 1.84 7.89
CA ILE A 16 9.11 0.79 8.91
C ILE A 16 9.15 -0.65 8.36
N GLY A 17 8.81 -0.86 7.09
CA GLY A 17 8.78 -2.19 6.46
C GLY A 17 7.38 -2.72 6.09
N LYS A 18 6.37 -1.85 5.96
CA LYS A 18 4.99 -2.23 5.57
C LYS A 18 4.93 -2.97 4.24
N SER A 19 5.54 -2.42 3.20
CA SER A 19 5.59 -3.02 1.86
C SER A 19 6.35 -4.34 1.86
N THR A 20 7.48 -4.40 2.59
CA THR A 20 8.22 -5.65 2.81
C THR A 20 7.37 -6.72 3.47
N TYR A 21 6.58 -6.35 4.49
CA TYR A 21 5.66 -7.27 5.13
C TYR A 21 4.61 -7.81 4.15
N ALA A 22 3.95 -6.93 3.41
CA ALA A 22 2.94 -7.30 2.42
C ALA A 22 3.49 -8.23 1.33
N LEU A 23 4.69 -7.92 0.79
CA LEU A 23 5.40 -8.76 -0.17
C LEU A 23 5.72 -10.15 0.38
N LYS A 24 6.21 -10.24 1.62
CA LYS A 24 6.51 -11.53 2.26
C LYS A 24 5.27 -12.37 2.47
N VAL A 25 4.20 -11.78 3.00
CA VAL A 25 2.91 -12.48 3.18
C VAL A 25 2.37 -12.96 1.84
N MET A 26 2.39 -12.12 0.81
CA MET A 26 1.98 -12.50 -0.54
C MET A 26 2.80 -13.68 -1.04
N GLY A 27 4.14 -13.59 -0.98
CA GLY A 27 5.06 -14.66 -1.39
C GLY A 27 4.79 -15.97 -0.66
N GLN A 28 4.68 -15.95 0.67
CA GLN A 28 4.39 -17.14 1.49
C GLN A 28 3.05 -17.79 1.14
N VAL A 29 2.02 -17.00 0.83
CA VAL A 29 0.72 -17.54 0.42
C VAL A 29 0.81 -18.27 -0.92
N TYR A 30 1.46 -17.68 -1.92
CA TYR A 30 1.63 -18.33 -3.23
C TYR A 30 2.58 -19.54 -3.16
N GLU A 31 3.64 -19.46 -2.35
CA GLU A 31 4.55 -20.57 -2.11
C GLU A 31 3.85 -21.75 -1.43
N TYR A 32 3.07 -21.47 -0.38
CA TYR A 32 2.33 -22.50 0.34
C TYR A 32 1.25 -23.17 -0.52
N LEU A 33 0.51 -22.39 -1.31
CA LEU A 33 -0.62 -22.92 -2.11
C LEU A 33 -0.18 -23.57 -3.41
N TYR A 34 0.91 -23.11 -4.02
CA TYR A 34 1.28 -23.48 -5.39
C TYR A 34 2.76 -23.79 -5.60
N GLY A 35 3.60 -23.69 -4.56
CA GLY A 35 5.05 -23.80 -4.72
C GLY A 35 5.67 -22.65 -5.52
N GLU A 36 4.98 -21.51 -5.62
CA GLU A 36 5.45 -20.31 -6.34
C GLU A 36 6.07 -19.31 -5.35
N PRO A 37 7.41 -19.29 -5.14
CA PRO A 37 8.04 -18.36 -4.22
C PRO A 37 7.95 -16.92 -4.70
N LEU A 38 8.23 -15.98 -3.79
CA LEU A 38 8.30 -14.56 -4.12
C LEU A 38 9.31 -14.34 -5.25
N SER A 39 8.84 -13.79 -6.37
CA SER A 39 9.62 -13.55 -7.58
C SER A 39 9.14 -12.27 -8.26
N PRO A 40 9.94 -11.66 -9.16
CA PRO A 40 9.51 -10.52 -9.98
C PRO A 40 8.17 -10.76 -10.70
N SER A 41 7.99 -11.94 -11.28
CA SER A 41 6.74 -12.34 -11.96
C SER A 41 5.54 -12.36 -11.01
N LEU A 42 5.74 -12.78 -9.75
CA LEU A 42 4.67 -12.74 -8.75
C LEU A 42 4.27 -11.30 -8.43
N ILE A 43 5.24 -10.40 -8.34
CA ILE A 43 5.02 -8.97 -8.10
C ILE A 43 4.22 -8.35 -9.25
N ASP A 44 4.64 -8.57 -10.50
CA ASP A 44 3.97 -7.99 -11.68
C ASP A 44 2.50 -8.41 -11.82
N ASN A 45 2.19 -9.63 -11.39
CA ASN A 45 0.85 -10.20 -11.54
C ASN A 45 -0.08 -9.84 -10.38
N TYR A 46 0.45 -9.81 -9.15
CA TYR A 46 -0.36 -9.79 -7.93
C TYR A 46 -0.09 -8.59 -7.02
N MET A 47 0.73 -7.64 -7.45
CA MET A 47 0.96 -6.37 -6.77
C MET A 47 0.67 -5.20 -7.71
N GLY A 48 0.20 -4.09 -7.15
CA GLY A 48 0.00 -2.85 -7.89
C GLY A 48 0.13 -1.63 -7.00
N TRP A 49 0.35 -0.48 -7.63
CA TRP A 49 0.57 0.81 -6.94
C TRP A 49 -0.41 1.85 -7.47
N HIS A 50 -0.26 2.26 -8.73
CA HIS A 50 -1.14 3.26 -9.33
C HIS A 50 -2.54 2.67 -9.63
N PRO A 51 -3.65 3.41 -9.43
CA PRO A 51 -5.00 2.91 -9.71
C PRO A 51 -5.17 2.32 -11.10
N ALA A 52 -4.60 2.96 -12.13
CA ALA A 52 -4.67 2.47 -13.52
C ALA A 52 -4.10 1.05 -13.69
N GLU A 53 -2.98 0.74 -13.03
CA GLU A 53 -2.36 -0.58 -13.12
C GLU A 53 -3.15 -1.62 -12.34
N VAL A 54 -3.63 -1.26 -11.15
CA VAL A 54 -4.48 -2.12 -10.32
C VAL A 54 -5.76 -2.46 -11.07
N ILE A 55 -6.43 -1.47 -11.66
CA ILE A 55 -7.65 -1.66 -12.45
C ILE A 55 -7.35 -2.51 -13.69
N LYS A 56 -6.23 -2.28 -14.39
CA LYS A 56 -5.82 -3.10 -15.53
C LYS A 56 -5.59 -4.55 -15.10
N SER A 57 -4.97 -4.79 -13.96
CA SER A 57 -4.78 -6.13 -13.40
C SER A 57 -6.12 -6.79 -13.08
N TRP A 58 -6.99 -6.10 -12.33
CA TRP A 58 -8.29 -6.62 -11.91
C TRP A 58 -9.25 -6.87 -13.09
N LYS A 59 -9.23 -6.01 -14.12
CA LYS A 59 -10.00 -6.25 -15.36
C LYS A 59 -9.56 -7.55 -16.06
N ASN A 60 -8.29 -7.92 -15.91
CA ASN A 60 -7.70 -9.13 -16.50
C ASN A 60 -7.57 -10.28 -15.49
N ILE A 61 -8.28 -10.23 -14.36
CA ILE A 61 -8.07 -11.15 -13.24
C ILE A 61 -8.29 -12.61 -13.63
N LYS A 62 -9.22 -12.92 -14.54
CA LYS A 62 -9.42 -14.30 -15.03
C LYS A 62 -8.17 -14.88 -15.71
N ARG A 63 -7.44 -14.03 -16.46
CA ARG A 63 -6.17 -14.41 -17.10
C ARG A 63 -5.07 -14.61 -16.05
N ILE A 64 -4.98 -13.68 -15.10
CA ILE A 64 -3.97 -13.67 -14.03
C ILE A 64 -4.24 -14.78 -13.00
N ALA A 65 -5.49 -15.20 -12.84
CA ALA A 65 -5.90 -16.28 -11.99
C ALA A 65 -5.49 -17.66 -12.52
N ARG A 66 -4.96 -17.80 -13.75
CA ARG A 66 -4.46 -19.08 -14.29
C ARG A 66 -5.43 -20.26 -14.07
N ASN A 67 -6.69 -20.09 -14.48
CA ASN A 67 -7.81 -21.05 -14.29
C ASN A 67 -8.31 -21.23 -12.84
N ARG A 68 -7.82 -20.44 -11.88
CA ARG A 68 -8.35 -20.43 -10.51
C ARG A 68 -9.69 -19.71 -10.46
N LYS A 69 -10.57 -20.15 -9.54
CA LYS A 69 -11.87 -19.48 -9.29
C LYS A 69 -11.70 -18.04 -8.79
N LYS A 70 -10.66 -17.80 -7.97
CA LYS A 70 -10.28 -16.51 -7.37
C LYS A 70 -8.77 -16.44 -7.23
N ILE A 71 -8.18 -15.25 -7.24
CA ILE A 71 -6.78 -15.08 -6.80
C ILE A 71 -6.71 -15.15 -5.26
N PRO A 72 -5.72 -15.84 -4.66
CA PRO A 72 -5.66 -15.95 -3.20
C PRO A 72 -5.39 -14.64 -2.50
N VAL A 73 -4.46 -13.85 -3.02
CA VAL A 73 -4.08 -12.57 -2.45
C VAL A 73 -3.59 -11.61 -3.55
N TYR A 74 -4.00 -10.35 -3.42
CA TYR A 74 -3.50 -9.22 -4.18
C TYR A 74 -2.99 -8.15 -3.21
N THR A 75 -1.88 -7.48 -3.56
CA THR A 75 -1.30 -6.40 -2.77
C THR A 75 -1.41 -5.07 -3.49
N TRP A 76 -2.06 -4.09 -2.86
CA TRP A 76 -2.04 -2.69 -3.30
C TRP A 76 -1.11 -1.90 -2.39
N ASP A 77 0.09 -1.61 -2.89
CA ASP A 77 1.13 -0.94 -2.12
C ASP A 77 1.05 0.58 -2.21
N ASP A 78 1.43 1.25 -1.13
CA ASP A 78 1.25 2.69 -0.91
C ASP A 78 -0.15 3.19 -1.28
N ALA A 79 -1.17 2.35 -1.05
CA ALA A 79 -2.57 2.62 -1.35
C ALA A 79 -3.10 3.88 -0.68
N GLY A 80 -2.50 4.33 0.43
CA GLY A 80 -2.85 5.59 1.08
C GLY A 80 -2.61 6.85 0.23
N VAL A 81 -1.67 6.80 -0.73
CA VAL A 81 -1.43 7.90 -1.68
C VAL A 81 -2.54 7.94 -2.73
N TRP A 82 -2.91 6.76 -3.25
CA TRP A 82 -3.79 6.64 -4.40
C TRP A 82 -5.28 6.56 -4.06
N LEU A 83 -5.61 6.08 -2.86
CA LEU A 83 -6.97 6.00 -2.33
C LEU A 83 -7.19 7.07 -1.25
N PHE A 84 -6.59 8.24 -1.45
CA PHE A 84 -6.54 9.28 -0.44
C PHE A 84 -7.95 9.77 -0.08
N SER A 85 -8.21 9.87 1.23
CA SER A 85 -9.57 10.03 1.74
C SER A 85 -10.20 11.38 1.41
N LEU A 86 -9.38 12.42 1.19
CA LEU A 86 -9.85 13.76 0.84
C LEU A 86 -10.33 13.83 -0.62
N ASP A 87 -9.90 12.89 -1.46
CA ASP A 87 -10.27 12.83 -2.88
C ASP A 87 -11.55 12.00 -3.10
N TRP A 88 -12.38 11.79 -2.08
CA TRP A 88 -13.60 10.98 -2.13
C TRP A 88 -14.61 11.38 -3.22
N ASN A 89 -14.51 12.61 -3.73
CA ASN A 89 -15.33 13.14 -4.81
C ASN A 89 -14.88 12.68 -6.20
N ASP A 90 -13.66 12.18 -6.33
CA ASP A 90 -13.11 11.69 -7.57
C ASP A 90 -13.97 10.54 -8.16
N PRO A 91 -14.40 10.62 -9.43
CA PRO A 91 -15.23 9.59 -10.06
C PRO A 91 -14.59 8.19 -10.09
N LEU A 92 -13.27 8.10 -10.27
CA LEU A 92 -12.51 6.86 -10.27
C LEU A 92 -12.52 6.23 -8.87
N LEU A 93 -12.26 7.02 -7.82
CA LEU A 93 -12.30 6.56 -6.43
C LEU A 93 -13.71 6.12 -6.00
N ARG A 94 -14.75 6.77 -6.52
CA ARG A 94 -16.14 6.31 -6.35
C ARG A 94 -16.40 4.97 -7.03
N ALA A 95 -15.88 4.76 -8.24
CA ALA A 95 -16.00 3.50 -8.97
C ALA A 95 -15.24 2.37 -8.25
N ILE A 96 -14.02 2.61 -7.77
CA ILE A 96 -13.24 1.66 -6.97
C ILE A 96 -14.03 1.27 -5.72
N GLN A 97 -14.57 2.23 -4.96
CA GLN A 97 -15.40 1.94 -3.78
C GLN A 97 -16.62 1.08 -4.09
N ARG A 98 -17.24 1.24 -5.27
CA ARG A 98 -18.36 0.37 -5.69
C ARG A 98 -17.87 -1.05 -5.94
N TYR A 99 -16.77 -1.20 -6.68
CA TYR A 99 -16.16 -2.52 -6.96
C TYR A 99 -15.70 -3.24 -5.68
N MET A 100 -15.23 -2.52 -4.66
CA MET A 100 -14.85 -3.11 -3.37
C MET A 100 -15.99 -3.88 -2.66
N ASN A 101 -17.27 -3.66 -3.02
CA ASN A 101 -18.37 -4.48 -2.51
C ASN A 101 -18.48 -5.85 -3.19
N LEU A 102 -17.91 -5.97 -4.39
CA LEU A 102 -17.95 -7.16 -5.26
C LEU A 102 -16.59 -7.85 -5.37
N ILE A 103 -15.54 -7.27 -4.81
CA ILE A 103 -14.16 -7.76 -4.95
C ILE A 103 -13.97 -9.20 -4.48
N GLY A 104 -14.77 -9.65 -3.51
CA GLY A 104 -14.75 -11.02 -3.00
C GLY A 104 -15.12 -12.08 -4.03
N THR A 105 -15.70 -11.70 -5.17
CA THR A 105 -15.98 -12.61 -6.29
C THR A 105 -14.71 -12.96 -7.07
N ASP A 106 -13.74 -12.05 -7.12
CA ASP A 106 -12.52 -12.18 -7.93
C ASP A 106 -11.28 -12.56 -7.10
N MET A 107 -11.23 -12.19 -5.82
CA MET A 107 -10.11 -12.47 -4.93
C MET A 107 -10.54 -12.88 -3.53
N ALA A 108 -9.71 -13.70 -2.87
CA ALA A 108 -9.93 -14.09 -1.47
C ALA A 108 -9.39 -13.06 -0.48
N CYS A 109 -8.29 -12.37 -0.82
CA CYS A 109 -7.66 -11.39 0.06
C CYS A 109 -7.12 -10.17 -0.71
N LEU A 110 -7.34 -8.98 -0.16
CA LEU A 110 -6.68 -7.74 -0.60
C LEU A 110 -5.86 -7.16 0.56
N ILE A 111 -4.56 -7.00 0.36
CA ILE A 111 -3.65 -6.32 1.29
C ILE A 111 -3.41 -4.90 0.77
N MET A 112 -3.63 -3.88 1.61
CA MET A 112 -3.33 -2.49 1.30
C MET A 112 -2.29 -1.97 2.28
N THR A 113 -1.24 -1.30 1.81
CA THR A 113 -0.27 -0.63 2.69
C THR A 113 -0.52 0.87 2.74
N THR A 114 -0.35 1.47 3.91
CA THR A 114 -0.53 2.92 4.11
C THR A 114 0.20 3.36 5.38
N PRO A 115 0.72 4.60 5.49
CA PRO A 115 1.28 5.09 6.74
C PRO A 115 0.24 5.10 7.87
N ASP A 116 -0.92 5.70 7.60
CA ASP A 116 -2.06 5.75 8.51
C ASP A 116 -3.28 5.15 7.82
N PRO A 117 -4.06 4.28 8.50
CA PRO A 117 -5.30 3.77 7.95
C PRO A 117 -6.21 4.88 7.45
N THR A 118 -6.32 6.01 8.15
CA THR A 118 -7.21 7.15 7.85
C THR A 118 -7.01 7.74 6.46
N PHE A 119 -5.83 7.58 5.86
CA PHE A 119 -5.56 8.04 4.49
C PHE A 119 -6.40 7.30 3.46
N ILE A 120 -6.80 6.05 3.72
CA ILE A 120 -7.64 5.30 2.79
C ILE A 120 -9.11 5.78 2.87
N LEU A 121 -9.82 5.76 1.74
CA LEU A 121 -11.26 6.04 1.66
C LEU A 121 -12.08 5.37 2.76
N SER A 122 -12.96 6.14 3.40
CA SER A 122 -13.71 5.73 4.60
C SER A 122 -14.54 4.45 4.42
N LYS A 123 -15.15 4.23 3.24
CA LYS A 123 -15.90 3.01 2.95
C LYS A 123 -15.02 1.77 2.94
N ILE A 124 -13.83 1.86 2.35
CA ILE A 124 -12.86 0.75 2.30
C ILE A 124 -12.39 0.41 3.73
N ARG A 125 -12.09 1.42 4.55
CA ARG A 125 -11.68 1.26 5.97
C ARG A 125 -12.76 0.70 6.89
N ARG A 126 -13.99 0.61 6.41
CA ARG A 126 -15.16 0.11 7.14
C ARG A 126 -15.70 -1.19 6.56
N LEU A 127 -15.01 -1.80 5.59
CA LEU A 127 -15.41 -3.10 5.03
C LEU A 127 -15.61 -4.13 6.16
N PRO A 128 -16.69 -4.94 6.12
CA PRO A 128 -16.94 -5.95 7.12
C PRO A 128 -15.77 -6.93 7.24
N GLY A 129 -15.34 -7.20 8.48
CA GLY A 129 -14.27 -8.15 8.75
C GLY A 129 -12.85 -7.66 8.42
N LEU A 130 -12.67 -6.40 8.02
CA LEU A 130 -11.38 -5.77 7.78
C LEU A 130 -10.40 -6.00 8.95
N ILE A 131 -9.20 -6.48 8.62
CA ILE A 131 -8.09 -6.65 9.57
C ILE A 131 -7.13 -5.47 9.41
N ARG A 132 -6.69 -4.92 10.54
CA ARG A 132 -5.65 -3.87 10.58
C ARG A 132 -4.39 -4.46 11.17
N ILE A 133 -3.30 -4.40 10.43
CA ILE A 133 -1.99 -4.91 10.86
C ILE A 133 -1.09 -3.71 11.12
N GLU A 134 -0.72 -3.53 12.37
CA GLU A 134 0.20 -2.49 12.80
C GLU A 134 1.63 -3.04 12.80
N VAL A 135 2.52 -2.41 12.04
CA VAL A 135 3.95 -2.77 11.99
C VAL A 135 4.72 -1.84 12.92
N LYS A 136 5.47 -2.44 13.85
CA LYS A 136 6.30 -1.72 14.84
C LYS A 136 7.73 -2.25 14.85
N PRO A 137 8.70 -1.43 15.31
CA PRO A 137 10.00 -1.93 15.77
C PRO A 137 9.79 -3.07 16.79
N SER A 138 10.55 -4.17 16.68
CA SER A 138 10.60 -5.16 17.77
C SER A 138 11.18 -4.48 19.02
N THR A 139 10.73 -4.81 20.23
CA THR A 139 11.26 -4.22 21.47
C THR A 139 12.69 -4.67 21.82
N SER A 140 13.24 -5.67 21.13
CA SER A 140 14.54 -6.30 21.43
C SER A 140 15.74 -5.66 20.71
N GLN A 141 15.70 -4.37 20.37
CA GLN A 141 16.63 -3.83 19.36
C GLN A 141 18.04 -3.57 19.88
N ASN A 142 19.01 -4.16 19.17
CA ASN A 142 20.30 -3.53 18.93
C ASN A 142 20.10 -2.32 17.99
N LYS A 143 20.75 -1.18 18.28
CA LYS A 143 20.54 0.09 17.56
C LYS A 143 21.19 0.15 16.16
N GLU A 144 22.07 -0.80 15.82
CA GLU A 144 22.79 -0.81 14.54
C GLU A 144 21.95 -1.39 13.39
N TRP A 145 21.98 -0.75 12.22
CA TRP A 145 21.51 -1.37 10.98
C TRP A 145 22.53 -2.42 10.48
N PRO A 146 22.11 -3.55 9.87
CA PRO A 146 20.74 -4.02 9.63
C PRO A 146 20.16 -4.85 10.80
N LYS A 147 20.83 -4.90 11.95
CA LYS A 147 20.35 -5.62 13.15
C LYS A 147 19.03 -5.01 13.67
N ASN A 148 18.79 -3.73 13.42
CA ASN A 148 17.52 -3.04 13.61
C ASN A 148 16.52 -3.26 12.43
N ALA A 149 16.55 -4.40 11.75
CA ALA A 149 15.52 -4.75 10.76
C ALA A 149 14.35 -5.54 11.37
N ASP A 150 14.46 -5.98 12.63
CA ASP A 150 13.43 -6.81 13.25
C ASP A 150 12.19 -5.97 13.58
N ARG A 151 11.04 -6.48 13.14
CA ARG A 151 9.72 -5.85 13.27
C ARG A 151 8.73 -6.84 13.84
N VAL A 152 7.68 -6.27 14.40
CA VAL A 152 6.49 -7.01 14.82
C VAL A 152 5.29 -6.46 14.07
N ALA A 153 4.54 -7.34 13.41
CA ALA A 153 3.24 -7.09 12.84
C ALA A 153 2.17 -7.59 13.81
N ILE A 154 1.28 -6.70 14.24
CA ILE A 154 0.20 -7.01 15.18
C ILE A 154 -1.14 -6.82 14.48
N ALA A 155 -1.91 -7.89 14.35
CA ALA A 155 -3.21 -7.86 13.71
C ALA A 155 -4.31 -7.53 14.72
N TYR A 156 -5.19 -6.62 14.33
CA TYR A 156 -6.37 -6.22 15.08
C TYR A 156 -7.62 -6.27 14.20
N GLN A 157 -8.76 -6.51 14.81
CA GLN A 157 -10.06 -6.41 14.15
C GLN A 157 -11.01 -5.59 15.01
N LYS A 158 -11.68 -4.64 14.36
CA LYS A 158 -12.72 -3.84 15.01
C LYS A 158 -13.95 -4.71 15.27
N ARG A 159 -14.41 -4.74 16.52
CA ARG A 159 -15.64 -5.43 16.92
C ARG A 159 -16.59 -4.42 17.55
N TYR A 160 -17.80 -4.35 17.00
CA TYR A 160 -18.88 -3.54 17.56
C TYR A 160 -19.51 -4.26 18.74
N LEU A 161 -19.86 -3.50 19.77
CA LEU A 161 -20.65 -4.02 20.87
C LEU A 161 -22.13 -4.11 20.42
N PRO A 162 -22.90 -5.12 20.89
CA PRO A 162 -24.29 -5.30 20.48
C PRO A 162 -25.21 -4.10 20.76
N ASP A 163 -24.91 -3.31 21.80
CA ASP A 163 -25.81 -2.25 22.31
C ASP A 163 -25.38 -0.81 21.98
N SER A 164 -24.22 -0.59 21.35
CA SER A 164 -23.63 0.75 21.28
C SER A 164 -22.86 1.03 20.00
N GLN A 165 -22.74 2.33 19.68
CA GLN A 165 -21.80 2.83 18.66
C GLN A 165 -20.32 2.64 19.06
N LYS A 166 -20.07 2.10 20.26
CA LYS A 166 -18.75 1.80 20.78
C LYS A 166 -18.21 0.53 20.12
N PHE A 167 -16.91 0.53 19.91
CA PHE A 167 -16.19 -0.63 19.39
C PHE A 167 -14.91 -0.79 20.18
N TYR A 168 -14.41 -2.01 20.23
CA TYR A 168 -13.06 -2.28 20.72
C TYR A 168 -12.22 -2.91 19.60
N MET A 169 -10.91 -2.77 19.74
CA MET A 169 -9.94 -3.39 18.84
C MET A 169 -9.52 -4.74 19.44
N ARG A 170 -10.02 -5.84 18.88
CA ARG A 170 -9.60 -7.18 19.28
C ARG A 170 -8.25 -7.50 18.64
N LYS A 171 -7.21 -7.74 19.44
CA LYS A 171 -5.96 -8.33 18.95
C LYS A 171 -6.23 -9.76 18.48
N LEU A 172 -5.81 -10.09 17.26
CA LEU A 172 -6.01 -11.40 16.65
C LEU A 172 -4.75 -12.27 16.80
N TRP A 173 -3.62 -11.77 16.31
CA TRP A 173 -2.35 -12.48 16.28
C TRP A 173 -1.18 -11.50 16.19
N ARG A 174 0.01 -12.05 16.39
CA ARG A 174 1.30 -11.36 16.32
C ARG A 174 2.21 -12.16 15.41
N ASP A 175 2.94 -11.47 14.55
CA ASP A 175 3.90 -12.04 13.62
C ASP A 175 5.21 -11.26 13.70
N ASN A 176 6.32 -11.96 13.91
CA ASN A 176 7.64 -11.34 13.98
C ASN A 176 8.35 -11.57 12.65
N PHE A 177 8.85 -10.51 12.02
CA PHE A 177 9.50 -10.60 10.73
C PHE A 177 10.69 -9.65 10.64
N ARG A 178 11.62 -9.94 9.74
CA ARG A 178 12.70 -9.00 9.39
C ARG A 178 12.26 -8.15 8.20
N ALA A 179 12.37 -6.83 8.30
CA ALA A 179 12.09 -5.88 7.22
C ALA A 179 13.24 -5.83 6.18
N VAL A 180 13.64 -6.99 5.69
CA VAL A 180 14.67 -7.18 4.66
C VAL A 180 14.10 -8.10 3.58
N LEU A 181 14.26 -7.72 2.32
CA LEU A 181 13.91 -8.53 1.14
C LEU A 181 15.17 -9.25 0.62
N PRO A 182 15.02 -10.41 -0.06
CA PRO A 182 16.11 -10.98 -0.83
C PRO A 182 16.65 -9.99 -1.86
N ASP A 183 17.96 -10.00 -2.12
CA ASP A 183 18.63 -9.00 -2.96
C ASP A 183 18.02 -8.87 -4.37
N GLU A 184 17.70 -10.00 -5.00
CA GLU A 184 17.05 -10.02 -6.31
C GLU A 184 15.71 -9.28 -6.30
N ILE A 185 14.87 -9.59 -5.30
CA ILE A 185 13.56 -8.96 -5.14
C ILE A 185 13.71 -7.48 -4.80
N TYR A 186 14.66 -7.13 -3.93
CA TYR A 186 14.92 -5.74 -3.55
C TYR A 186 15.35 -4.91 -4.77
N LYS A 187 16.29 -5.41 -5.57
CA LYS A 187 16.77 -4.76 -6.80
C LYS A 187 15.67 -4.59 -7.83
N TYR A 188 14.76 -5.56 -7.94
CA TYR A 188 13.61 -5.48 -8.85
C TYR A 188 12.54 -4.49 -8.38
N TYR A 189 12.16 -4.57 -7.10
CA TYR A 189 11.06 -3.80 -6.53
C TYR A 189 11.40 -2.32 -6.30
N THR A 190 12.65 -2.01 -5.93
CA THR A 190 13.05 -0.65 -5.54
C THR A 190 12.84 0.38 -6.67
N PRO A 191 13.30 0.15 -7.92
CA PRO A 191 13.06 1.08 -9.03
C PRO A 191 11.57 1.32 -9.31
N ILE A 192 10.75 0.27 -9.19
CA ILE A 192 9.29 0.36 -9.37
C ILE A 192 8.71 1.31 -8.33
N ARG A 193 9.09 1.16 -7.06
CA ARG A 193 8.65 2.03 -5.97
C ARG A 193 9.12 3.47 -6.14
N GLU A 194 10.36 3.67 -6.54
CA GLU A 194 10.94 5.00 -6.78
C GLU A 194 10.19 5.73 -7.89
N ARG A 195 9.80 5.03 -8.97
CA ARG A 195 8.97 5.60 -10.05
C ARG A 195 7.69 6.25 -9.51
N TYR A 196 6.95 5.60 -8.62
CA TYR A 196 5.73 6.20 -8.05
C TYR A 196 6.03 7.33 -7.05
N THR A 197 7.21 7.30 -6.43
CA THR A 197 7.67 8.41 -5.59
C THR A 197 7.93 9.65 -6.44
N GLU A 198 8.55 9.49 -7.61
CA GLU A 198 8.72 10.59 -8.57
C GLU A 198 7.37 11.09 -9.10
N MET A 199 6.44 10.19 -9.46
CA MET A 199 5.08 10.60 -9.85
C MET A 199 4.38 11.42 -8.76
N ALA A 200 4.52 11.06 -7.49
CA ALA A 200 3.94 11.83 -6.39
C ALA A 200 4.57 13.23 -6.24
N LYS A 201 5.88 13.38 -6.54
CA LYS A 201 6.54 14.70 -6.59
C LYS A 201 6.04 15.53 -7.77
N GLU A 202 5.84 14.91 -8.93
CA GLU A 202 5.26 15.57 -10.11
C GLU A 202 3.85 16.08 -9.80
N MET A 203 2.99 15.27 -9.18
CA MET A 203 1.65 15.70 -8.73
C MET A 203 1.71 16.91 -7.78
N MET A 204 2.68 16.91 -6.85
CA MET A 204 2.88 18.04 -5.93
C MET A 204 3.33 19.30 -6.69
N TRP A 205 4.19 19.15 -7.70
CA TRP A 205 4.65 20.26 -8.53
C TRP A 205 3.52 20.83 -9.40
N GLU A 206 2.72 19.99 -10.04
CA GLU A 206 1.53 20.39 -10.81
C GLU A 206 0.53 21.16 -9.94
N ALA A 207 0.27 20.66 -8.72
CA ALA A 207 -0.60 21.33 -7.76
C ALA A 207 -0.05 22.72 -7.36
N LEU A 208 1.28 22.84 -7.22
CA LEU A 208 1.93 24.12 -6.95
C LEU A 208 1.80 25.10 -8.12
N ILE A 209 1.97 24.64 -9.36
CA ILE A 209 1.79 25.46 -10.57
C ILE A 209 0.36 25.99 -10.62
N LYS A 210 -0.63 25.11 -10.47
CA LYS A 210 -2.04 25.51 -10.45
C LYS A 210 -2.32 26.52 -9.33
N LYS A 211 -1.75 26.30 -8.15
CA LYS A 211 -1.89 27.24 -7.03
C LYS A 211 -1.26 28.60 -7.33
N ALA A 212 -0.16 28.62 -8.09
CA ALA A 212 0.53 29.83 -8.51
C ALA A 212 -0.23 30.64 -9.58
N GLU A 213 -1.04 29.98 -10.42
CA GLU A 213 -1.98 30.65 -11.33
C GLU A 213 -3.12 31.34 -10.56
N GLU A 214 -3.56 30.75 -9.45
CA GLU A 214 -4.66 31.27 -8.63
C GLU A 214 -4.22 32.32 -7.59
N ASP A 215 -2.97 32.24 -7.11
CA ASP A 215 -2.43 33.08 -6.02
C ASP A 215 -1.07 33.69 -6.40
N PRO A 216 -1.00 35.04 -6.62
CA PRO A 216 0.22 35.74 -7.02
C PRO A 216 1.42 35.53 -6.09
N LYS A 217 1.19 35.22 -4.82
CA LYS A 217 2.25 34.91 -3.85
C LYS A 217 3.08 33.71 -4.28
N TYR A 218 2.43 32.70 -4.87
CA TYR A 218 3.11 31.50 -5.37
C TYR A 218 3.62 31.73 -6.81
N GLY A 219 2.94 32.55 -7.61
CA GLY A 219 3.37 32.94 -8.97
C GLY A 219 4.78 33.54 -9.02
N GLY A 220 5.10 34.48 -8.13
CA GLY A 220 6.44 35.07 -8.04
C GLY A 220 7.53 34.05 -7.69
N ILE A 221 7.22 33.12 -6.77
CA ILE A 221 8.16 32.09 -6.31
C ILE A 221 8.44 31.05 -7.40
N VAL A 222 7.41 30.59 -8.11
CA VAL A 222 7.57 29.58 -9.18
C VAL A 222 8.42 30.12 -10.33
N LYS A 223 8.26 31.40 -10.71
CA LYS A 223 9.12 32.04 -11.73
C LYS A 223 10.59 32.05 -11.31
N ILE A 224 10.87 32.44 -10.07
CA ILE A 224 12.24 32.44 -9.51
C ILE A 224 12.83 31.02 -9.48
N LEU A 225 12.03 30.00 -9.16
CA LEU A 225 12.48 28.62 -9.10
C LEU A 225 12.75 28.02 -10.49
N ASN A 226 11.98 28.39 -11.52
CA ASN A 226 12.21 27.97 -12.90
C ASN A 226 13.42 28.67 -13.55
N GLU A 227 13.75 29.88 -13.09
CA GLU A 227 14.91 30.65 -13.56
C GLU A 227 16.22 30.27 -12.86
N LYS A 228 16.14 29.66 -11.66
CA LYS A 228 17.31 29.12 -10.97
C LYS A 228 17.72 27.79 -11.62
N PRO A 229 18.98 27.62 -12.03
CA PRO A 229 19.46 26.29 -12.42
C PRO A 229 19.23 25.32 -11.24
N PRO A 230 18.93 24.04 -11.51
CA PRO A 230 18.86 23.04 -10.44
C PRO A 230 20.16 23.13 -9.66
N ILE A 231 20.06 23.14 -8.32
CA ILE A 231 21.23 23.20 -7.43
C ILE A 231 22.19 22.11 -7.89
N SER A 232 23.27 22.53 -8.54
CA SER A 232 24.32 21.63 -9.01
C SER A 232 24.81 20.86 -7.80
N MET A 233 25.07 19.56 -7.99
CA MET A 233 25.81 18.73 -7.04
C MET A 233 27.28 19.20 -6.98
N GLU A 234 27.51 20.46 -6.63
CA GLU A 234 28.83 21.03 -6.34
C GLU A 234 28.98 21.11 -4.82
N ALA A 235 29.03 19.93 -4.20
CA ALA A 235 29.55 19.77 -2.85
C ALA A 235 30.05 18.32 -2.66
N GLN A 236 30.92 17.87 -3.56
CA GLN A 236 31.85 16.79 -3.28
C GLN A 236 33.21 17.18 -3.87
N ILE A 237 33.99 17.90 -3.06
CA ILE A 237 35.46 17.88 -3.08
C ILE A 237 35.87 17.15 -1.80
#